data_AF-A0A1F6GRL9-F1
#
_entry.id   AF-A0A1F6GRL9-F1
#
_cell.length_a   1.000
_cell.length_b   1.000
_cell.length_c   1.000
_cell.angle_alpha   90.00
_cell.angle_beta   90.00
_cell.angle_gamma   90.00
#
_symmetry.space_group_name_H-M   'P 1'
#
loop_
_entity.id
_entity.type
_entity.pdbx_description
1 polymer ?
#
loop_
_entity_poly.entity_id
_entity_poly.type
_entity_poly.pdbx_seq_one_letter_code
_entity_poly.pdbx_strand_id
1 'polypeptide(L)'
;MKGFLVFFGFLLALDAFGLASAASFVDNGDQTVSDLQSGLTWDQRETTAMTWTAALSYCENLSFAGQTDWRLPNRNELESLVDDTKTSSPTINTTYFPSAVSNFYWSSTTYALVSANAWSVDFGVGNVGNYSKTVNYYVRCVR
;
A
#
# COMPACT_ATOMS: atom_id res chain seq x y z
N MET A 1 42.26 34.50 44.90
CA MET A 1 42.53 33.12 44.41
C MET A 1 41.20 32.37 44.31
N LYS A 2 40.93 31.82 43.12
CA LYS A 2 40.00 30.70 42.84
C LYS A 2 38.51 31.02 43.05
N GLY A 3 37.62 30.97 42.06
CA GLY A 3 37.71 30.52 40.68
C GLY A 3 36.29 30.54 40.10
N PHE A 4 36.17 31.05 38.88
CA PHE A 4 34.97 30.94 38.05
C PHE A 4 34.79 29.46 37.66
N LEU A 5 33.60 28.89 37.84
CA LEU A 5 33.23 27.64 37.18
C LEU A 5 31.99 27.90 36.34
N VAL A 6 32.25 28.01 35.04
CA VAL A 6 31.26 27.99 33.97
C VAL A 6 30.87 26.51 33.80
N PHE A 7 29.62 26.17 34.07
CA PHE A 7 29.07 24.89 33.63
C PHE A 7 28.58 25.04 32.19
N PHE A 8 29.47 24.78 31.23
CA PHE A 8 29.08 24.30 29.90
C PHE A 8 28.74 22.82 30.08
N GLY A 9 27.48 22.54 30.39
CA GLY A 9 26.97 21.18 30.57
C GLY A 9 25.82 20.97 29.61
N PHE A 10 26.19 20.59 28.40
CA PHE A 10 25.40 20.01 27.31
C PHE A 10 23.93 19.74 27.68
N LEU A 11 23.03 20.43 26.99
CA LEU A 11 21.64 20.02 26.85
C LEU A 11 21.67 18.53 26.52
N LEU A 12 21.26 17.67 27.46
CA LEU A 12 20.70 16.39 27.05
C LEU A 12 19.49 16.81 26.24
N ALA A 13 19.66 16.87 24.91
CA ALA A 13 18.56 16.55 24.03
C ALA A 13 18.02 15.25 24.63
N LEU A 14 16.88 15.35 25.30
CA LEU A 14 16.05 14.20 25.52
C LEU A 14 15.72 13.79 24.10
N ASP A 15 16.53 12.89 23.55
CA ASP A 15 16.30 12.34 22.25
C ASP A 15 14.84 11.94 22.28
N ALA A 16 14.06 12.59 21.43
CA ALA A 16 12.67 12.28 21.25
C ALA A 16 12.57 10.91 20.57
N PHE A 17 13.10 9.86 21.19
CA PHE A 17 12.59 8.51 21.07
C PHE A 17 11.36 8.41 21.98
N GLY A 18 10.44 9.36 21.76
CA GLY A 18 9.06 9.23 22.16
C GLY A 18 8.48 8.13 21.28
N LEU A 19 8.32 6.97 21.91
CA LEU A 19 7.71 5.75 21.37
C LEU A 19 6.49 6.07 20.52
N ALA A 20 6.68 5.98 19.21
CA ALA A 20 5.61 5.94 18.23
C ALA A 20 6.15 5.15 17.03
N SER A 21 5.93 3.84 17.01
CA SER A 21 5.89 3.05 15.76
C SER A 21 4.62 3.45 14.98
N ALA A 22 4.41 4.73 14.77
CA ALA A 22 3.10 5.30 14.52
C ALA A 22 2.94 5.65 13.04
N ALA A 23 2.18 4.80 12.36
CA ALA A 23 1.81 4.79 10.96
C ALA A 23 2.91 4.33 9.99
N SER A 24 2.73 3.13 9.43
CA SER A 24 3.44 2.69 8.21
C SER A 24 2.99 3.49 6.98
N PHE A 25 1.83 4.14 7.03
CA PHE A 25 1.27 4.87 5.90
C PHE A 25 1.20 6.38 6.14
N VAL A 26 1.41 7.15 5.09
CA VAL A 26 1.25 8.61 5.06
C VAL A 26 0.31 8.98 3.91
N ASP A 27 -0.77 9.69 4.21
CA ASP A 27 -1.60 10.31 3.17
C ASP A 27 -0.88 11.56 2.64
N ASN A 28 -0.64 11.61 1.34
CA ASN A 28 0.09 12.70 0.69
C ASN A 28 -0.80 13.91 0.34
N GLY A 29 -2.12 13.82 0.55
CA GLY A 29 -3.08 14.90 0.29
C GLY A 29 -3.41 15.11 -1.20
N ASP A 30 -2.92 14.23 -2.06
CA ASP A 30 -3.11 14.26 -3.52
C ASP A 30 -3.80 12.98 -4.06
N GLN A 31 -4.50 12.27 -3.17
CA GLN A 31 -5.10 10.95 -3.41
C GLN A 31 -4.05 9.85 -3.64
N THR A 32 -2.85 10.00 -3.07
CA THR A 32 -1.86 8.92 -2.94
C THR A 32 -1.51 8.65 -1.49
N VAL A 33 -1.06 7.43 -1.20
CA VAL A 33 -0.63 7.00 0.13
C VAL A 33 0.79 6.43 0.04
N SER A 34 1.72 7.00 0.80
CA SER A 34 3.08 6.48 0.92
C SER A 34 3.13 5.37 1.97
N ASP A 35 3.70 4.22 1.64
CA ASP A 35 4.05 3.15 2.57
C ASP A 35 5.54 3.27 2.95
N LEU A 36 5.80 3.73 4.17
CA LEU A 36 7.14 3.97 4.69
C LEU A 36 7.92 2.67 4.95
N GLN A 37 7.25 1.51 5.02
CA GLN A 37 7.92 0.23 5.22
C GLN A 37 8.47 -0.33 3.91
N SER A 38 7.69 -0.27 2.83
CA SER A 38 8.09 -0.78 1.51
C SER A 38 8.77 0.28 0.63
N GLY A 39 8.56 1.57 0.93
CA GLY A 39 8.97 2.69 0.09
C GLY A 39 8.05 2.92 -1.12
N LEU A 40 6.93 2.21 -1.20
CA LEU A 40 5.97 2.29 -2.30
C LEU A 40 5.01 3.47 -2.11
N THR A 41 4.49 4.00 -3.22
CA THR A 41 3.36 4.93 -3.21
C THR A 41 2.16 4.31 -3.91
N TRP A 42 1.02 4.32 -3.23
CA TRP A 42 -0.21 3.68 -3.65
C TRP A 42 -1.21 4.71 -4.17
N ASP A 43 -1.95 4.37 -5.22
CA ASP A 43 -3.15 5.11 -5.60
C ASP A 43 -4.22 4.88 -4.52
N GLN A 44 -4.72 5.96 -3.91
CA GLN A 44 -5.73 5.88 -2.85
C GLN A 44 -7.12 5.58 -3.43
N ARG A 45 -7.35 5.95 -4.70
CA ARG A 45 -8.65 5.88 -5.36
C ARG A 45 -9.04 4.42 -5.65
N GLU A 46 -10.30 4.25 -6.04
CA GLU A 46 -10.79 2.98 -6.56
C GLU A 46 -11.03 3.00 -8.05
N THR A 47 -10.94 1.81 -8.64
CA THR A 47 -11.32 1.55 -10.02
C THR A 47 -12.66 0.82 -10.10
N THR A 48 -13.20 0.71 -11.31
CA THR A 48 -14.16 -0.35 -11.62
C THR A 48 -13.40 -1.68 -11.79
N ALA A 49 -14.11 -2.80 -11.61
CA ALA A 49 -13.52 -4.12 -11.81
C ALA A 49 -13.23 -4.37 -13.30
N MET A 50 -12.07 -4.97 -13.59
CA MET A 50 -11.60 -5.21 -14.95
C MET A 50 -10.78 -6.50 -15.07
N THR A 51 -10.58 -6.97 -16.30
CA THR A 51 -9.75 -8.15 -16.57
C THR A 51 -8.29 -7.89 -16.23
N TRP A 52 -7.51 -8.95 -16.01
CA TRP A 52 -6.12 -8.80 -15.62
C TRP A 52 -5.28 -8.04 -16.66
N THR A 53 -5.50 -8.29 -17.95
CA THR A 53 -4.83 -7.56 -19.03
C THR A 53 -5.23 -6.09 -19.06
N ALA A 54 -6.51 -5.77 -18.79
CA ALA A 54 -6.97 -4.40 -18.68
C ALA A 54 -6.37 -3.70 -17.44
N ALA A 55 -6.19 -4.43 -16.33
CA ALA A 55 -5.56 -3.92 -15.11
C ALA A 55 -4.10 -3.52 -15.31
N LEU A 56 -3.30 -4.36 -16.00
CA LEU A 56 -1.93 -4.01 -16.38
C LEU A 56 -1.91 -2.74 -17.22
N SER A 57 -2.69 -2.71 -18.30
CA SER A 57 -2.77 -1.57 -19.20
C SER A 57 -3.24 -0.30 -18.48
N TYR A 58 -4.22 -0.42 -17.58
CA TYR A 58 -4.73 0.70 -16.80
C TYR A 58 -3.63 1.34 -15.95
N CYS A 59 -2.90 0.54 -15.16
CA CYS A 59 -1.85 1.10 -14.30
C CYS A 59 -0.66 1.62 -15.11
N GLU A 60 -0.20 0.90 -16.14
CA GLU A 60 0.96 1.31 -16.95
C GLU A 60 0.72 2.61 -17.74
N ASN A 61 -0.55 2.91 -18.06
CA ASN A 61 -0.93 4.15 -18.77
C ASN A 61 -1.49 5.22 -17.83
N LEU A 62 -1.45 5.00 -16.51
CA LEU A 62 -1.97 5.97 -15.55
C LEU A 62 -1.04 7.17 -15.45
N SER A 63 -1.57 8.36 -15.70
CA SER A 63 -0.93 9.64 -15.40
C SER A 63 -1.72 10.34 -14.31
N PHE A 64 -1.17 10.37 -13.11
CA PHE A 64 -1.88 10.76 -11.90
C PHE A 64 -0.90 11.25 -10.82
N ALA A 65 -1.32 12.24 -10.03
CA ALA A 65 -0.50 12.90 -9.00
C ALA A 65 0.86 13.42 -9.53
N GLY A 66 0.90 13.83 -10.81
CA GLY A 66 2.13 14.27 -11.47
C GLY A 66 3.12 13.14 -11.80
N GLN A 67 2.73 11.88 -11.65
CA GLN A 67 3.54 10.68 -11.89
C GLN A 67 2.97 9.85 -13.04
N THR A 68 3.85 9.13 -13.75
CA THR A 68 3.53 8.29 -14.91
C THR A 68 4.18 6.90 -14.85
N ASP A 69 4.86 6.58 -13.75
CA ASP A 69 5.57 5.32 -13.50
C ASP A 69 4.72 4.35 -12.67
N TRP A 70 3.40 4.50 -12.72
CA TRP A 70 2.44 3.61 -12.08
C TRP A 70 2.46 2.22 -12.71
N ARG A 71 2.26 1.20 -11.89
CA ARG A 71 2.20 -0.21 -12.30
C ARG A 71 1.21 -0.99 -11.45
N LEU A 72 0.83 -2.15 -11.94
CA LEU A 72 0.08 -3.12 -11.14
C LEU A 72 1.04 -3.76 -10.10
N PRO A 73 0.70 -3.77 -8.80
CA PRO A 73 1.55 -4.34 -7.76
C PRO A 73 1.74 -5.83 -7.98
N ASN A 74 2.90 -6.36 -7.59
CA ASN A 74 3.07 -7.81 -7.54
C ASN A 74 2.27 -8.40 -6.37
N ARG A 75 2.19 -9.74 -6.31
CA ARG A 75 1.39 -10.44 -5.28
C ARG A 75 1.78 -10.02 -3.86
N ASN A 76 3.07 -9.98 -3.55
CA ASN A 76 3.55 -9.74 -2.19
C ASN A 76 3.32 -8.29 -1.77
N GLU A 77 3.49 -7.34 -2.68
CA GLU A 77 3.19 -5.91 -2.43
C GLU A 77 1.70 -5.71 -2.15
N LEU A 78 0.82 -6.36 -2.92
CA LEU A 78 -0.62 -6.22 -2.71
C LEU A 78 -1.06 -6.92 -1.42
N GLU A 79 -0.47 -8.08 -1.11
CA GLU A 79 -0.72 -8.84 0.12
C GLU A 79 -0.28 -8.07 1.37
N SER A 80 0.76 -7.23 1.28
CA SER A 80 1.22 -6.40 2.40
C SER A 80 0.24 -5.28 2.81
N LEU A 81 -0.79 -5.01 2.00
CA LEU A 81 -1.86 -4.09 2.39
C LEU A 81 -2.93 -4.75 3.27
N VAL A 82 -2.92 -6.08 3.41
CA VAL A 82 -3.87 -6.78 4.28
C VAL A 82 -3.62 -6.39 5.73
N ASP A 83 -4.68 -5.96 6.41
CA ASP A 83 -4.67 -5.65 7.84
C ASP A 83 -5.33 -6.80 8.62
N ASP A 84 -4.52 -7.76 9.04
CA ASP A 84 -4.93 -8.95 9.79
C ASP A 84 -5.47 -8.63 11.20
N THR A 85 -5.33 -7.38 11.66
CA THR A 85 -5.90 -6.96 12.95
C THR A 85 -7.39 -6.65 12.85
N LYS A 86 -7.94 -6.50 11.63
CA LYS A 86 -9.34 -6.15 11.42
C LYS A 86 -10.24 -7.38 11.56
N THR A 87 -11.31 -7.21 12.33
CA THR A 87 -12.36 -8.22 12.51
C THR A 87 -13.56 -8.03 11.59
N SER A 88 -13.50 -7.05 10.68
CA SER A 88 -14.57 -6.71 9.74
C SER A 88 -14.00 -6.26 8.40
N SER A 89 -14.76 -6.52 7.33
CA SER A 89 -14.40 -6.09 5.98
C SER A 89 -14.52 -4.57 5.77
N PRO A 90 -13.67 -3.96 4.92
CA PRO A 90 -12.54 -4.61 4.26
C PRO A 90 -11.32 -4.74 5.18
N THR A 91 -10.55 -5.83 5.01
CA THR A 91 -9.31 -6.18 5.72
C THR A 91 -8.12 -5.40 5.18
N ILE A 92 -8.27 -4.08 5.10
CA ILE A 92 -7.26 -3.09 4.71
C ILE A 92 -7.45 -1.85 5.59
N ASN A 93 -6.38 -1.08 5.80
CA ASN A 93 -6.45 0.13 6.60
C ASN A 93 -7.32 1.21 5.92
N THR A 94 -8.59 1.30 6.31
CA THR A 94 -9.60 2.20 5.75
C THR A 94 -9.41 3.67 6.15
N THR A 95 -8.50 3.97 7.08
CA THR A 95 -8.08 5.36 7.32
C THR A 95 -7.29 5.88 6.13
N TYR A 96 -6.45 5.05 5.51
CA TYR A 96 -5.65 5.41 4.35
C TYR A 96 -6.27 5.01 3.03
N PHE A 97 -7.09 3.96 2.99
CA PHE A 97 -7.81 3.49 1.80
C PHE A 97 -9.33 3.55 2.05
N PRO A 98 -9.92 4.75 2.19
CA PRO A 98 -11.30 4.92 2.63
C PRO A 98 -12.33 4.39 1.62
N SER A 99 -11.97 4.32 0.35
CA SER A 99 -12.83 3.80 -0.72
C SER A 99 -12.66 2.30 -0.98
N ALA A 100 -11.77 1.60 -0.25
CA ALA A 100 -11.48 0.19 -0.51
C ALA A 100 -12.74 -0.68 -0.53
N VAL A 101 -12.85 -1.50 -1.57
CA VAL A 101 -13.97 -2.44 -1.74
C VAL A 101 -13.60 -3.77 -1.09
N SER A 102 -14.56 -4.36 -0.36
CA SER A 102 -14.45 -5.72 0.18
C SER A 102 -14.57 -6.76 -0.94
N ASN A 103 -13.52 -6.91 -1.75
CA ASN A 103 -13.46 -7.82 -2.90
C ASN A 103 -12.01 -8.16 -3.27
N PHE A 104 -11.84 -8.93 -4.33
CA PHE A 104 -10.55 -9.26 -4.92
C PHE A 104 -9.95 -8.10 -5.71
N TYR A 105 -8.62 -7.98 -5.60
CA TYR A 105 -7.79 -7.05 -6.34
C TYR A 105 -6.72 -7.81 -7.10
N TRP A 106 -6.49 -7.44 -8.37
CA TRP A 106 -5.47 -8.08 -9.20
C TRP A 106 -4.05 -7.70 -8.76
N SER A 107 -3.16 -8.70 -8.77
CA SER A 107 -1.70 -8.47 -8.80
C SER A 107 -1.14 -8.72 -10.20
N SER A 108 0.03 -8.19 -10.52
CA SER A 108 0.78 -8.45 -11.77
C SER A 108 1.43 -9.85 -11.82
N THR A 109 1.29 -10.65 -10.77
CA THR A 109 1.97 -11.95 -10.70
C THR A 109 1.11 -13.04 -11.35
N THR A 110 1.61 -13.60 -12.46
CA THR A 110 0.99 -14.79 -13.10
C THR A 110 1.13 -16.02 -12.19
N TYR A 111 0.10 -16.87 -12.15
CA TYR A 111 0.18 -18.12 -11.42
C TYR A 111 1.03 -19.14 -12.18
N ALA A 112 2.11 -19.61 -11.56
CA ALA A 112 3.14 -20.40 -12.25
C ALA A 112 2.62 -21.75 -12.80
N LEU A 113 1.67 -22.40 -12.12
CA LEU A 113 1.15 -23.70 -12.56
C LEU A 113 0.10 -23.58 -13.67
N VAL A 114 -0.56 -22.42 -13.80
CA VAL A 114 -1.58 -22.17 -14.82
C VAL A 114 -1.43 -20.73 -15.31
N SER A 115 -0.74 -20.53 -16.43
CA SER A 115 -0.42 -19.20 -16.97
C SER A 115 -1.64 -18.38 -17.40
N ALA A 116 -2.79 -19.05 -17.61
CA ALA A 116 -4.09 -18.42 -17.82
C ALA A 116 -4.65 -17.74 -16.55
N ASN A 117 -4.07 -18.03 -15.37
CA ASN A 117 -4.44 -17.43 -14.10
C ASN A 117 -3.41 -16.39 -13.63
N ALA A 118 -3.86 -15.49 -12.77
CA ALA A 118 -3.01 -14.57 -12.00
C ALA A 118 -3.41 -14.60 -10.52
N TRP A 119 -2.49 -14.15 -9.66
CA TRP A 119 -2.76 -13.99 -8.24
C TRP A 119 -3.61 -12.74 -7.97
N SER A 120 -4.52 -12.83 -7.00
CA SER A 120 -5.31 -11.74 -6.46
C SER A 120 -5.38 -11.79 -4.94
N VAL A 121 -5.63 -10.64 -4.32
CA VAL A 121 -5.80 -10.51 -2.86
C VAL A 121 -7.24 -10.10 -2.59
N ASP A 122 -7.91 -10.83 -1.70
CA ASP A 122 -9.27 -10.55 -1.24
C ASP A 122 -9.25 -9.67 0.00
N PHE A 123 -9.59 -8.38 -0.14
CA PHE A 123 -9.74 -7.50 1.01
C PHE A 123 -11.08 -7.68 1.73
N GLY A 124 -11.94 -8.63 1.34
CA GLY A 124 -13.10 -9.01 2.16
C GLY A 124 -12.73 -9.85 3.37
N VAL A 125 -11.71 -10.71 3.23
CA VAL A 125 -11.32 -11.68 4.27
C VAL A 125 -9.81 -11.84 4.46
N GLY A 126 -8.98 -11.09 3.72
CA GLY A 126 -7.52 -11.09 3.86
C GLY A 126 -6.79 -12.26 3.19
N ASN A 127 -7.42 -12.95 2.24
CA ASN A 127 -6.85 -14.14 1.62
C ASN A 127 -6.22 -13.87 0.25
N VAL A 128 -5.27 -14.72 -0.14
CA VAL A 128 -4.70 -14.71 -1.49
C VAL A 128 -5.21 -15.88 -2.31
N GLY A 129 -5.66 -15.61 -3.54
CA GLY A 129 -6.17 -16.62 -4.46
C GLY A 129 -5.56 -16.47 -5.86
N ASN A 130 -5.78 -17.45 -6.72
CA ASN A 130 -5.45 -17.34 -8.15
C ASN A 130 -6.68 -17.65 -9.00
N TYR A 131 -6.90 -16.84 -10.04
CA TYR A 131 -8.11 -16.90 -10.85
C TYR A 131 -7.79 -16.64 -12.32
N SER A 132 -8.71 -17.07 -13.20
CA SER A 132 -8.61 -16.79 -14.64
C SER A 132 -8.44 -15.30 -14.89
N LYS A 133 -7.48 -14.95 -15.75
CA LYS A 133 -7.20 -13.56 -16.17
C LYS A 133 -8.38 -12.86 -16.85
N THR A 134 -9.43 -13.61 -17.21
CA THR A 134 -10.68 -13.11 -17.80
C THR A 134 -11.72 -12.64 -16.78
N VAL A 135 -11.51 -12.88 -15.48
CA VAL A 135 -12.41 -12.41 -14.42
C VAL A 135 -12.20 -10.91 -14.17
N ASN A 136 -13.26 -10.20 -13.81
CA ASN A 136 -13.19 -8.79 -13.46
C ASN A 136 -12.94 -8.62 -11.96
N TYR A 137 -11.81 -8.03 -11.60
CA TYR A 137 -11.47 -7.66 -10.22
C TYR A 137 -10.95 -6.22 -10.14
N TYR A 138 -10.93 -5.69 -8.94
CA TYR A 138 -10.49 -4.32 -8.67
C TYR A 138 -8.97 -4.18 -8.83
N VAL A 139 -8.51 -2.94 -8.89
CA VAL A 139 -7.11 -2.61 -9.12
C VAL A 139 -6.70 -1.50 -8.17
N ARG A 140 -5.51 -1.64 -7.58
CA ARG A 140 -4.83 -0.55 -6.88
C ARG A 140 -3.44 -0.44 -7.45
N CYS A 141 -3.16 0.65 -8.17
CA CYS A 141 -1.85 0.85 -8.76
C CYS A 141 -0.84 1.29 -7.69
N VAL A 142 0.43 0.98 -7.96
CA VAL A 142 1.55 1.30 -7.09
C VAL A 142 2.71 1.84 -7.93
N ARG A 143 3.63 2.57 -7.30
CA ARG A 143 4.94 2.93 -7.84
C ARG A 143 6.02 2.72 -6.78
#